data_AF-A0A820I9P2-F1
#
_entry.id   AF-A0A820I9P2-F1
#
_cell.length_a   1.000
_cell.length_b   1.000
_cell.length_c   1.000
_cell.angle_alpha   90.00
_cell.angle_beta   90.00
_cell.angle_gamma   90.00
#
_symmetry.space_group_name_H-M   'P 1'
#
loop_
_entity.id
_entity.type
_entity.pdbx_description
1 polymer ?
#
loop_
_entity_poly.entity_id
_entity_poly.type
_entity_poly.pdbx_seq_one_letter_code
_entity_poly.pdbx_strand_id
1 'polypeptide(L)'
;MENMTKEISELLQCIRQVENEHNQLVDEYFQIKNHVKEALTNLNNDPSSSHLNAYNYYITISESLMKNIRLKRLSLTSLICNLHEHGIYLDDESESDNDINSSVDEGIDENSLSFIDHSSKLSSLDNSENNINNEGMID
;
A
#
# COMPACT_ATOMS: atom_id res chain seq x y z
N MET A 1 29.80 -16.14 -25.29
CA MET A 1 28.58 -15.54 -25.87
C MET A 1 27.32 -16.23 -25.37
N GLU A 2 27.21 -17.57 -25.40
CA GLU A 2 26.01 -18.29 -24.92
C GLU A 2 25.58 -17.96 -23.47
N ASN A 3 26.52 -17.80 -22.54
CA ASN A 3 26.18 -17.51 -21.15
C ASN A 3 25.51 -16.13 -20.95
N MET A 4 25.97 -15.11 -21.68
CA MET A 4 25.42 -13.76 -21.60
C MET A 4 24.00 -13.71 -22.17
N THR A 5 23.74 -14.37 -23.30
CA THR A 5 22.39 -14.48 -23.88
C THR A 5 21.41 -15.19 -22.94
N LYS A 6 21.89 -16.19 -22.19
CA LYS A 6 21.09 -16.90 -21.20
C LYS A 6 20.74 -16.01 -20.01
N GLU A 7 21.72 -15.32 -19.43
CA GLU A 7 21.51 -14.39 -18.30
C GLU A 7 20.50 -13.28 -18.65
N ILE A 8 20.61 -12.70 -19.85
CA ILE A 8 19.66 -11.71 -20.36
C ILE A 8 18.25 -12.29 -20.48
N SER A 9 18.13 -13.51 -21.00
CA SER A 9 16.83 -14.17 -21.17
C SER A 9 16.14 -14.45 -19.83
N GLU A 10 16.92 -14.89 -18.83
CA GLU A 10 16.45 -15.11 -17.46
C GLU A 10 16.01 -13.79 -16.80
N LEU A 11 16.76 -12.70 -17.02
CA LEU A 11 16.43 -11.38 -16.50
C LEU A 11 15.13 -10.83 -17.11
N LEU A 12 14.95 -10.95 -18.43
CA LEU A 12 13.69 -10.58 -19.11
C LEU A 12 12.50 -11.41 -18.65
N GLN A 13 12.70 -12.70 -18.38
CA GLN A 13 11.66 -13.55 -17.81
C GLN A 13 11.29 -13.11 -16.38
N CYS A 14 12.28 -12.76 -15.57
CA CYS A 14 12.07 -12.23 -14.22
C CYS A 14 11.29 -10.92 -14.23
N ILE A 15 11.63 -9.99 -15.13
CA ILE A 15 10.91 -8.71 -15.31
C ILE A 15 9.44 -8.94 -15.59
N ARG A 16 9.12 -9.77 -16.60
CA ARG A 16 7.72 -10.09 -16.95
C ARG A 16 6.95 -10.71 -15.78
N GLN A 17 7.60 -11.57 -15.01
CA GLN A 17 6.97 -12.17 -13.83
C GLN A 17 6.68 -11.10 -12.75
N VAL A 18 7.65 -10.26 -12.42
CA VAL A 18 7.50 -9.21 -11.41
C VAL A 18 6.47 -8.18 -11.83
N GLU A 19 6.41 -7.83 -13.12
CA GLU A 19 5.39 -6.95 -13.70
C GLU A 19 3.99 -7.54 -13.56
N ASN A 20 3.81 -8.82 -13.91
CA ASN A 20 2.52 -9.49 -13.73
C ASN A 20 2.08 -9.54 -12.26
N GLU A 21 3.00 -9.86 -11.34
CA GLU A 21 2.73 -9.84 -9.90
C GLU A 21 2.40 -8.42 -9.39
N HIS A 22 3.09 -7.39 -9.92
CA HIS A 22 2.79 -6.00 -9.59
C HIS A 22 1.37 -5.62 -10.02
N ASN A 23 0.99 -5.95 -11.26
CA ASN A 23 -0.34 -5.63 -11.79
C ASN A 23 -1.45 -6.36 -11.01
N GLN A 24 -1.24 -7.63 -10.64
CA GLN A 24 -2.18 -8.37 -9.78
C GLN A 24 -2.38 -7.68 -8.42
N LEU A 25 -1.30 -7.23 -7.78
CA LEU A 25 -1.40 -6.49 -6.51
C LEU A 25 -2.12 -5.15 -6.66
N VAL A 26 -1.92 -4.45 -7.78
CA VAL A 26 -2.62 -3.20 -8.10
C VAL A 26 -4.12 -3.45 -8.25
N ASP A 27 -4.51 -4.52 -8.97
CA ASP A 27 -5.91 -4.91 -9.12
C ASP A 27 -6.56 -5.26 -7.78
N GLU A 28 -5.87 -6.05 -6.94
CA GLU A 28 -6.32 -6.36 -5.58
C GLU A 28 -6.48 -5.10 -4.73
N TYR A 29 -5.55 -4.16 -4.82
CA TYR A 29 -5.63 -2.88 -4.11
C TYR A 29 -6.86 -2.08 -4.52
N PHE A 30 -7.17 -2.01 -5.82
CA PHE A 30 -8.36 -1.31 -6.29
C PHE A 30 -9.66 -1.96 -5.79
N GLN A 31 -9.72 -3.29 -5.72
CA GLN A 31 -10.86 -4.00 -5.15
C GLN A 31 -11.02 -3.68 -3.65
N ILE A 32 -9.93 -3.76 -2.88
CA ILE A 32 -9.93 -3.43 -1.45
C ILE A 32 -10.29 -1.96 -1.20
N LYS A 33 -9.84 -1.03 -2.06
CA LYS A 33 -10.20 0.39 -1.96
C LYS A 33 -11.71 0.61 -2.03
N ASN A 34 -12.44 -0.19 -2.81
CA ASN A 34 -13.90 -0.12 -2.84
C ASN A 34 -14.52 -0.62 -1.52
N HIS A 35 -13.99 -1.69 -0.94
CA HIS A 35 -14.44 -2.18 0.37
C HIS A 35 -14.14 -1.20 1.52
N VAL A 36 -13.01 -0.48 1.47
CA VAL A 36 -12.72 0.62 2.43
C VAL A 36 -13.80 1.70 2.36
N LYS A 37 -14.19 2.14 1.14
CA LYS A 37 -15.23 3.15 0.95
C LYS A 37 -16.60 2.68 1.48
N GLU A 38 -16.95 1.43 1.20
CA GLU A 38 -18.19 0.83 1.70
C GLU A 38 -18.19 0.72 3.23
N ALA A 39 -17.10 0.22 3.82
CA ALA A 39 -16.97 0.10 5.26
C ALA A 39 -17.02 1.48 5.96
N LEU A 40 -16.40 2.51 5.38
CA LEU A 40 -16.48 3.89 5.87
C LEU A 40 -17.91 4.44 5.80
N THR A 41 -18.61 4.15 4.69
CA THR A 41 -20.02 4.57 4.52
C THR A 41 -20.90 3.92 5.60
N ASN A 42 -20.73 2.62 5.84
CA ASN A 42 -21.48 1.91 6.88
C ASN A 42 -21.14 2.42 8.29
N LEU A 43 -19.87 2.72 8.57
CA LEU A 43 -19.43 3.29 9.84
C LEU A 43 -20.03 4.70 10.08
N ASN A 44 -20.10 5.53 9.03
CA ASN A 44 -20.70 6.87 9.12
C ASN A 44 -22.22 6.81 9.34
N ASN A 45 -22.90 5.81 8.76
CA ASN A 45 -24.33 5.62 8.92
C ASN A 45 -24.69 5.01 10.28
N ASP A 46 -23.86 4.09 10.79
CA ASP A 46 -24.01 3.43 12.08
C ASP A 46 -22.63 3.18 12.73
N PRO A 47 -22.23 3.99 13.74
CA PRO A 47 -20.91 3.92 14.36
C PRO A 47 -20.79 2.76 15.36
N SER A 48 -21.15 1.55 14.93
CA SER A 48 -21.02 0.34 15.72
C SER A 48 -19.57 -0.16 15.73
N SER A 49 -19.21 -0.88 16.80
CA SER A 49 -17.89 -1.53 16.91
C SER A 49 -17.63 -2.52 15.78
N SER A 50 -18.68 -3.15 15.24
CA SER A 50 -18.57 -4.05 14.09
C SER A 50 -18.16 -3.32 12.82
N HIS A 51 -18.77 -2.17 12.51
CA HIS A 51 -18.40 -1.37 11.34
C HIS A 51 -17.00 -0.76 11.48
N LEU A 52 -16.61 -0.37 12.70
CA LEU A 52 -15.26 0.14 12.97
C LEU A 52 -14.21 -0.95 12.72
N ASN A 53 -14.47 -2.18 13.19
CA ASN A 53 -13.58 -3.32 12.95
C ASN A 53 -13.47 -3.65 11.46
N ALA A 54 -14.57 -3.63 10.72
CA ALA A 54 -14.55 -3.86 9.27
C ALA A 54 -13.73 -2.78 8.53
N TYR A 55 -13.92 -1.51 8.89
CA TYR A 55 -13.14 -0.41 8.32
C TYR A 55 -11.64 -0.57 8.61
N ASN A 56 -11.27 -0.81 9.87
CA ASN A 56 -9.88 -1.02 10.27
C ASN A 56 -9.24 -2.22 9.57
N TYR A 57 -9.99 -3.31 9.39
CA TYR A 57 -9.55 -4.49 8.65
C TYR A 57 -9.19 -4.15 7.19
N TYR A 58 -10.09 -3.50 6.45
CA TYR A 58 -9.84 -3.16 5.06
C TYR A 58 -8.73 -2.10 4.89
N ILE A 59 -8.64 -1.14 5.81
CA ILE A 59 -7.52 -0.17 5.84
C ILE A 59 -6.19 -0.91 6.01
N THR A 60 -6.08 -1.82 6.98
CA THR A 60 -4.85 -2.59 7.23
C THR A 60 -4.41 -3.39 6.00
N ILE A 61 -5.36 -4.02 5.30
CA ILE A 61 -5.07 -4.74 4.06
C ILE A 61 -4.61 -3.77 2.97
N SER A 62 -5.30 -2.64 2.80
CA SER A 62 -4.95 -1.65 1.79
C SER A 62 -3.54 -1.10 1.97
N GLU A 63 -3.11 -0.86 3.21
CA GLU A 63 -1.75 -0.42 3.54
C GLU A 63 -0.71 -1.50 3.25
N SER A 64 -1.02 -2.76 3.56
CA SER A 64 -0.14 -3.89 3.25
C SER A 64 0.05 -4.06 1.74
N LEU A 65 -1.04 -3.97 0.97
CA LEU A 65 -1.01 -4.03 -0.48
C LEU A 65 -0.19 -2.87 -1.07
N MET A 66 -0.39 -1.63 -0.62
CA MET A 66 0.42 -0.49 -1.06
C MET A 66 1.92 -0.68 -0.82
N LYS A 67 2.30 -1.25 0.35
CA LYS A 67 3.69 -1.59 0.64
C LYS A 67 4.23 -2.63 -0.34
N ASN A 68 3.47 -3.69 -0.61
CA ASN A 68 3.89 -4.74 -1.55
C ASN A 68 3.98 -4.22 -2.99
N ILE A 69 3.04 -3.41 -3.45
CA ILE A 69 3.08 -2.74 -4.76
C ILE A 69 4.36 -1.91 -4.90
N ARG A 70 4.69 -1.11 -3.87
CA ARG A 70 5.92 -0.31 -3.85
C ARG A 70 7.18 -1.18 -3.89
N LEU A 71 7.22 -2.27 -3.13
CA LEU A 71 8.34 -3.21 -3.15
C LEU A 71 8.51 -3.85 -4.53
N LYS A 72 7.43 -4.31 -5.17
CA LYS A 72 7.48 -4.89 -6.51
C LYS A 72 7.92 -3.88 -7.56
N ARG A 73 7.47 -2.62 -7.46
CA ARG A 73 7.93 -1.54 -8.35
C ARG A 73 9.44 -1.31 -8.19
N LEU A 74 9.97 -1.30 -6.97
CA LEU A 74 11.41 -1.18 -6.72
C LEU A 74 12.19 -2.37 -7.29
N SER A 75 11.68 -3.59 -7.12
CA SER A 75 12.29 -4.78 -7.74
C SER A 75 12.31 -4.67 -9.26
N LEU A 76 11.21 -4.22 -9.88
CA LEU A 76 11.13 -4.03 -11.33
C LEU A 76 12.16 -3.00 -11.81
N THR A 77 12.24 -1.84 -11.14
CA THR A 77 13.25 -0.81 -11.43
C THR A 77 14.66 -1.39 -11.33
N SER A 78 14.97 -2.17 -10.29
CA SER A 78 16.29 -2.78 -10.13
C SER A 78 16.62 -3.76 -11.26
N LEU A 79 15.66 -4.57 -11.71
CA LEU A 79 15.87 -5.51 -12.82
C LEU A 79 16.07 -4.79 -14.16
N ILE A 80 15.33 -3.70 -14.40
CA ILE A 80 15.51 -2.86 -15.57
C ILE A 80 16.88 -2.18 -15.56
N CYS A 81 17.33 -1.65 -14.41
CA CYS A 81 18.68 -1.11 -14.26
C CYS A 81 19.76 -2.16 -14.61
N ASN A 82 19.59 -3.41 -14.15
CA ASN A 82 20.52 -4.49 -14.52
C ASN A 82 20.56 -4.73 -16.04
N LEU A 83 19.42 -4.67 -16.74
CA LEU A 83 19.41 -4.76 -18.22
C LEU A 83 20.17 -3.60 -18.86
N HIS A 84 19.98 -2.38 -18.35
CA HIS A 84 20.65 -1.19 -18.86
C HIS A 84 22.18 -1.28 -18.68
N GLU A 85 22.65 -1.87 -17.56
CA GLU A 85 24.09 -2.14 -17.33
C GLU A 85 24.66 -3.14 -18.37
N HIS A 86 23.83 -4.03 -18.91
CA HIS A 86 24.17 -4.92 -20.01
C HIS A 86 23.97 -4.30 -21.41
N GLY A 87 23.66 -3.00 -21.49
CA GLY A 87 23.44 -2.27 -22.74
C GLY A 87 22.12 -2.62 -23.43
N ILE A 88 21.17 -3.23 -22.70
CA ILE A 88 19.84 -3.54 -23.20
C ILE A 88 18.89 -2.49 -22.65
N TYR A 89 18.35 -1.69 -23.56
CA TYR A 89 17.31 -0.73 -23.24
C TYR A 89 15.98 -1.33 -23.71
N LEU A 90 15.01 -1.40 -22.80
CA LEU A 90 13.64 -1.71 -23.18
C LEU A 90 13.11 -0.43 -23.86
N ASP A 91 12.85 -0.48 -25.16
CA ASP A 91 12.30 0.67 -25.88
C ASP A 91 10.98 1.10 -25.23
N ASP A 92 10.93 2.35 -24.77
CA ASP A 92 9.70 3.07 -24.46
C ASP A 92 9.00 3.38 -25.81
N GLU A 93 8.35 2.40 -26.42
CA GLU A 93 7.39 2.68 -27.50
C GLU A 93 6.09 3.27 -26.91
N SER A 94 6.21 4.38 -26.18
CA SER A 94 5.07 5.19 -25.71
C SER A 94 5.31 6.68 -25.92
N GLU A 95 5.70 7.07 -27.12
CA GLU A 95 5.34 8.37 -27.68
C GLU A 95 4.38 8.13 -28.86
N SER A 96 3.10 7.93 -28.56
CA SER A 96 2.05 8.36 -29.49
C SER A 96 1.30 9.49 -28.80
N ASP A 97 1.71 10.72 -29.09
CA ASP A 97 0.87 11.90 -28.97
C ASP A 97 -0.40 11.67 -29.80
N ASN A 98 -1.42 11.11 -29.15
CA ASN A 98 -2.78 11.13 -29.68
C ASN A 98 -3.62 11.95 -28.72
N ASP A 99 -3.79 13.21 -29.13
CA ASP A 99 -4.82 14.14 -28.70
C ASP A 99 -6.10 13.44 -28.25
N ILE A 100 -6.31 13.30 -26.94
CA ILE A 100 -7.64 13.18 -26.36
C ILE A 100 -7.82 14.32 -25.38
N ASN A 101 -8.36 15.42 -25.91
CA ASN A 101 -9.17 16.34 -25.13
C ASN A 101 -10.27 15.54 -24.41
N SER A 102 -10.07 15.29 -23.13
CA SER A 102 -11.11 14.83 -22.21
C SER A 102 -10.87 15.51 -20.87
N SER A 103 -11.49 16.69 -20.75
CA SER A 103 -11.64 17.49 -19.54
C SER A 103 -12.03 16.65 -18.32
N VAL A 104 -11.09 16.41 -17.40
CA VAL A 104 -11.36 16.26 -15.97
C VAL A 104 -10.19 16.91 -15.22
N ASP A 105 -10.36 18.20 -14.99
CA ASP A 105 -9.66 18.95 -13.97
C ASP A 105 -10.27 18.57 -12.61
N GLU A 106 -9.54 17.79 -11.82
CA GLU A 106 -9.46 17.96 -10.36
C GLU A 106 -8.29 17.11 -9.83
N GLY A 107 -7.24 17.83 -9.42
CA GLY A 107 -5.93 17.29 -9.11
C GLY A 107 -5.93 16.21 -8.03
N ILE A 108 -5.11 15.19 -8.26
CA ILE A 108 -4.54 14.41 -7.16
C ILE A 108 -3.58 15.36 -6.45
N ASP A 109 -4.07 16.01 -5.40
CA ASP A 109 -3.22 16.75 -4.48
C ASP A 109 -2.27 15.76 -3.79
N GLU A 110 -0.99 15.79 -4.16
CA GLU A 110 0.07 15.00 -3.52
C GLU A 110 0.24 15.34 -2.02
N ASN A 111 -0.45 16.36 -1.50
CA ASN A 111 -0.54 16.69 -0.07
C ASN A 111 -1.63 15.92 0.71
N SER A 112 -2.46 15.09 0.08
CA SER A 112 -3.41 14.22 0.81
C SER A 112 -2.76 13.01 1.50
N LEU A 113 -1.43 12.89 1.45
CA LEU A 113 -0.63 11.86 2.13
C LEU A 113 -0.12 12.29 3.52
N SER A 114 -0.76 13.27 4.16
CA SER A 114 -0.55 13.44 5.61
C SER A 114 -1.23 12.27 6.33
N PHE A 115 -0.44 11.25 6.64
CA PHE A 115 -0.83 10.19 7.56
C PHE A 115 -1.29 10.84 8.86
N ILE A 116 -2.57 10.67 9.21
CA ILE A 116 -3.01 10.97 10.56
C ILE A 116 -2.32 9.95 11.46
N ASP A 117 -1.27 10.40 12.14
CA ASP A 117 -0.59 9.65 13.19
C ASP A 117 -1.55 9.52 14.39
N HIS A 118 -2.36 8.47 14.37
CA HIS A 118 -3.27 8.14 15.47
C HIS A 118 -2.55 7.52 16.68
N SER A 119 -1.21 7.49 16.71
CA SER A 119 -0.45 6.89 17.82
C SER A 119 -0.47 7.71 19.12
N SER A 120 -1.12 8.88 19.16
CA SER A 120 -1.00 9.80 20.31
C SER A 120 -2.23 9.91 21.24
N LYS A 121 -3.25 9.03 21.14
CA LYS A 121 -4.47 9.15 21.98
C LYS A 121 -4.87 7.91 22.79
N LEU A 122 -3.95 6.96 23.02
CA LEU A 122 -4.21 5.79 23.88
C LEU A 122 -3.41 5.78 25.20
N SER A 123 -2.73 6.88 25.56
CA SER A 123 -1.93 6.95 26.80
C SER A 123 -2.60 7.65 27.99
N SER A 124 -3.91 7.92 27.94
CA SER A 124 -4.57 8.60 29.06
C SER A 124 -6.04 8.19 29.21
N LEU A 125 -6.27 6.99 29.74
CA LEU A 125 -7.41 6.64 30.60
C LEU A 125 -7.25 5.22 31.16
N ASP A 126 -6.11 4.97 31.81
CA ASP A 126 -5.93 3.84 32.71
C ASP A 126 -5.37 4.41 34.02
N ASN A 127 -6.26 4.95 34.86
CA ASN A 127 -5.99 5.31 36.26
C ASN A 127 -7.28 5.70 37.01
N SER A 128 -7.98 4.69 37.52
CA SER A 128 -8.93 4.74 38.66
C SER A 128 -9.45 3.31 38.84
N GLU A 129 -9.22 2.50 39.87
CA GLU A 129 -8.78 2.69 41.25
C GLU A 129 -8.20 1.32 41.71
N ASN A 130 -6.92 1.23 42.02
CA ASN A 130 -6.40 0.15 42.88
C ASN A 130 -6.12 0.76 44.25
N ASN A 131 -7.19 0.93 45.03
CA ASN A 131 -7.10 1.30 46.44
C ASN A 131 -6.94 0.03 47.28
N ILE A 132 -5.72 -0.52 47.32
CA ILE A 132 -5.34 -1.50 48.34
C ILE A 132 -4.68 -0.70 49.46
N ASN A 133 -5.50 -0.16 50.35
CA ASN A 133 -5.00 0.39 51.62
C ASN A 133 -4.68 -0.77 52.56
N ASN A 134 -3.40 -0.83 52.84
CA ASN A 134 -2.71 -1.69 53.79
C ASN A 134 -2.97 -1.13 55.20
N GLU A 135 -3.87 -1.74 55.98
CA GLU A 135 -3.96 -1.49 57.43
C GLU A 135 -3.63 -2.76 58.19
N GLY A 136 -2.36 -2.86 58.59
CA GLY A 136 -1.90 -3.69 59.69
C GLY A 136 -1.54 -2.81 60.89
N MET A 137 -2.31 -2.91 61.96
CA MET A 137 -1.95 -2.64 63.37
C MET A 137 -2.72 -3.73 64.14
N ILE A 138 -2.12 -4.75 64.79
CA ILE A 138 -1.25 -4.74 65.98
C ILE A 138 -1.73 -3.74 67.04
N ASP A 139 -2.73 -4.12 67.84
CA ASP A 139 -2.54 -4.69 69.20
C ASP A 139 -3.78 -5.53 69.61
#